data_AF-A0A520C2G4-F1
#
_entry.id   AF-A0A520C2G4-F1
#
_cell.length_a   1.000
_cell.length_b   1.000
_cell.length_c   1.000
_cell.angle_alpha   90.00
_cell.angle_beta   90.00
_cell.angle_gamma   90.00
#
_symmetry.space_group_name_H-M   'P 1'
#
loop_
_entity.id
_entity.type
_entity.pdbx_description
1 polymer ?
#
loop_
_entity_poly.entity_id
_entity_poly.type
_entity_poly.pdbx_seq_one_letter_code
_entity_poly.pdbx_strand_id
1 'polypeptide(L)'
;MIKNLAILISHPIQYYSPVFKQLASNPLVNLKVFYSLGKEVLHDKGFGKKIEWDIPLLDGYPYEFLENTAKDKGTHHFNGIINSDIISRIDSHQPDVILIYGWAYRSHLKALR
;
A
#
# COMPACT_ATOMS: atom_id res chain seq x y z
N MET A 1 1.61 -22.08 12.44
CA MET A 1 1.09 -20.85 13.09
C MET A 1 0.65 -19.89 12.01
N ILE A 2 -0.46 -19.18 12.23
CA ILE A 2 -0.92 -18.11 11.33
C ILE A 2 0.10 -16.96 11.39
N LYS A 3 0.34 -16.26 10.28
CA LYS A 3 1.27 -15.14 10.19
C LYS A 3 0.55 -13.83 9.89
N ASN A 4 0.80 -12.81 10.71
CA ASN A 4 0.31 -11.46 10.49
C ASN A 4 1.20 -10.76 9.45
N LEU A 5 0.65 -10.46 8.28
CA LEU A 5 1.36 -9.76 7.20
C LEU A 5 0.81 -8.35 7.05
N ALA A 6 1.68 -7.35 7.16
CA ALA A 6 1.39 -5.98 6.76
C ALA A 6 1.98 -5.69 5.38
N ILE A 7 1.19 -5.15 4.46
CA ILE A 7 1.68 -4.67 3.16
C ILE A 7 1.59 -3.16 3.14
N LEU A 8 2.68 -2.46 2.82
CA LEU A 8 2.69 -1.01 2.63
C LEU A 8 2.94 -0.69 1.15
N ILE A 9 2.03 0.09 0.55
CA ILE A 9 2.11 0.52 -0.84
C ILE A 9 1.51 1.92 -1.01
N SER A 10 1.88 2.65 -2.06
CA SER A 10 1.37 4.00 -2.28
C SER A 10 -0.14 4.05 -2.48
N HIS A 11 -0.67 3.26 -3.41
CA HIS A 11 -2.07 3.31 -3.83
C HIS A 11 -2.51 1.94 -4.41
N PRO A 12 -3.81 1.69 -4.56
CA PRO A 12 -4.31 0.47 -5.21
C PRO A 12 -3.86 0.42 -6.67
N ILE A 13 -3.32 -0.73 -7.09
CA ILE A 13 -2.77 -0.94 -8.43
C ILE A 13 -3.30 -2.28 -8.95
N GLN A 14 -3.80 -2.28 -10.19
CA GLN A 14 -4.59 -3.34 -10.80
C GLN A 14 -3.93 -4.72 -10.81
N TYR A 15 -2.60 -4.79 -10.91
CA TYR A 15 -1.89 -6.06 -10.92
C TYR A 15 -1.53 -6.58 -9.52
N TYR A 16 -1.60 -5.76 -8.48
CA TYR A 16 -1.38 -6.21 -7.10
C TYR A 16 -2.67 -6.65 -6.40
N SER A 17 -3.82 -6.06 -6.74
CA SER A 17 -5.11 -6.40 -6.11
C SER A 17 -5.44 -7.91 -6.14
N PRO A 18 -5.26 -8.65 -7.25
CA PRO A 18 -5.49 -10.10 -7.25
C PRO A 18 -4.56 -10.86 -6.31
N VAL A 19 -3.30 -10.42 -6.17
CA VAL A 19 -2.32 -11.05 -5.28
C VAL A 19 -2.72 -10.87 -3.82
N PHE A 20 -3.16 -9.66 -3.43
CA PHE A 20 -3.61 -9.38 -2.06
C PHE A 20 -4.85 -10.18 -1.69
N LYS A 21 -5.80 -10.32 -2.64
CA LYS A 21 -6.98 -11.19 -2.46
C LYS A 21 -6.60 -12.66 -2.24
N GLN A 22 -5.65 -13.19 -3.02
CA GLN A 22 -5.18 -14.56 -2.84
C GLN A 22 -4.47 -14.74 -1.49
N LEU A 23 -3.62 -13.79 -1.09
CA LEU A 23 -2.97 -13.80 0.22
C LEU A 23 -3.98 -13.77 1.37
N ALA A 24 -5.00 -12.92 1.31
CA ALA A 24 -6.06 -12.85 2.32
C ALA A 24 -6.93 -14.12 2.38
N SER A 25 -7.08 -14.85 1.27
CA SER A 25 -7.82 -16.13 1.25
C SER A 25 -7.04 -17.30 1.86
N ASN A 26 -5.73 -17.14 2.10
CA ASN A 26 -4.90 -18.18 2.71
C ASN A 26 -5.15 -18.23 4.22
N PRO A 27 -5.64 -19.34 4.78
CA PRO A 27 -5.95 -19.44 6.22
C PRO A 27 -4.72 -19.33 7.13
N LEU A 28 -3.51 -19.40 6.58
CA LEU A 28 -2.26 -19.21 7.32
C LEU A 28 -1.78 -17.75 7.33
N VAL A 29 -2.49 -16.83 6.67
CA VAL A 29 -2.09 -15.42 6.54
C VAL A 29 -3.20 -14.50 7.06
N ASN A 30 -2.88 -13.69 8.05
CA ASN A 30 -3.70 -12.57 8.49
C ASN A 30 -3.16 -11.28 7.86
N LEU A 31 -3.67 -10.95 6.68
CA LEU A 31 -3.22 -9.81 5.89
C LEU A 31 -3.83 -8.49 6.40
N LYS A 32 -3.10 -7.37 6.27
CA LYS A 32 -3.66 -6.01 6.18
C LYS A 32 -2.82 -5.16 5.22
N VAL A 33 -3.47 -4.44 4.31
CA VAL A 33 -2.81 -3.57 3.31
C VAL A 33 -2.95 -2.10 3.70
N PHE A 34 -1.88 -1.32 3.66
CA PHE A 34 -1.84 0.10 3.98
C PHE A 34 -1.50 0.91 2.72
N TYR A 35 -2.36 1.86 2.38
CA TYR A 35 -2.20 2.78 1.25
C TYR A 35 -1.73 4.15 1.71
N SER A 36 -0.46 4.46 1.48
CA SER A 36 0.22 5.63 2.07
C SER A 36 -0.08 6.96 1.38
N LEU A 37 -0.43 6.94 0.10
CA LEU A 37 -0.73 8.15 -0.66
C LEU A 37 -2.10 8.76 -0.28
N GLY A 38 -2.95 7.96 0.37
CA GLY A 38 -4.30 8.34 0.80
C GLY A 38 -5.40 8.06 -0.24
N LYS A 39 -6.66 8.19 0.20
CA LYS A 39 -7.86 7.85 -0.60
C LYS A 39 -8.07 8.74 -1.83
N GLU A 40 -7.59 9.99 -1.78
CA GLU A 40 -7.84 11.01 -2.80
C GLU A 40 -7.18 10.72 -4.15
N VAL A 41 -6.29 9.72 -4.23
CA VAL A 41 -5.44 9.47 -5.42
C VAL A 41 -5.88 8.23 -6.22
N LEU A 42 -7.12 7.77 -6.03
CA LEU A 42 -7.74 6.81 -6.96
C LEU A 42 -7.91 7.38 -8.38
N HIS A 43 -7.63 8.68 -8.59
CA HIS A 43 -7.60 9.31 -9.90
C HIS A 43 -6.14 9.40 -10.40
N ASP A 44 -5.74 8.48 -11.28
CA ASP A 44 -4.41 8.44 -11.86
C ASP A 44 -4.18 9.64 -12.80
N LYS A 45 -3.16 10.46 -12.51
CA LYS A 45 -2.77 11.63 -13.31
C LYS A 45 -1.90 11.27 -14.52
N GLY A 46 -1.30 10.08 -14.54
CA GLY A 46 -0.29 9.66 -15.51
C GLY A 46 -0.82 9.39 -16.92
N PHE A 47 -2.12 9.11 -17.04
CA PHE A 47 -2.75 8.80 -18.33
C PHE A 47 -3.53 9.97 -18.94
N GLY A 48 -3.57 11.12 -18.27
CA GLY A 48 -4.32 12.30 -18.72
C GLY A 48 -5.83 12.05 -18.89
N LYS A 49 -6.35 10.95 -18.32
CA LYS A 49 -7.74 10.50 -18.40
C LYS A 49 -8.16 9.91 -17.06
N LYS A 50 -9.44 10.05 -16.72
CA LYS A 50 -10.04 9.31 -15.59
C LYS A 50 -10.00 7.83 -15.94
N ILE A 51 -9.12 7.07 -15.31
CA ILE A 51 -9.10 5.62 -15.42
C ILE A 51 -10.09 5.08 -14.40
N GLU A 52 -11.17 4.51 -14.89
CA GLU A 52 -12.00 3.58 -14.14
C GLU A 52 -11.49 2.18 -14.48
N TRP A 53 -11.03 1.45 -13.46
CA TRP A 53 -10.59 0.08 -13.66
C TRP A 53 -11.81 -0.83 -13.70
N ASP A 54 -11.88 -1.72 -14.70
CA ASP A 54 -12.94 -2.74 -14.82
C ASP A 54 -12.85 -3.84 -13.74
N ILE A 55 -11.97 -3.69 -12.74
CA ILE A 55 -11.79 -4.64 -11.64
C ILE A 55 -11.93 -3.92 -10.28
N PRO A 56 -12.55 -4.58 -9.29
CA PRO A 56 -12.66 -4.02 -7.96
C PRO A 56 -11.30 -4.10 -7.25
N LEU A 57 -10.57 -2.98 -7.22
CA LEU A 57 -9.21 -2.96 -6.72
C LEU A 57 -9.09 -3.27 -5.23
N LEU A 58 -10.14 -3.04 -4.44
CA LEU A 58 -10.11 -3.09 -2.97
C LEU A 58 -10.90 -4.28 -2.39
N ASP A 59 -11.41 -5.16 -3.23
CA ASP A 59 -12.28 -6.25 -2.79
C ASP A 59 -11.49 -7.51 -2.40
N GLY A 60 -11.94 -8.16 -1.34
CA GLY A 60 -11.47 -9.48 -0.92
C GLY A 60 -10.20 -9.48 -0.06
N TYR A 61 -9.80 -8.33 0.49
CA TYR A 61 -8.76 -8.24 1.50
C TYR A 61 -8.95 -7.00 2.39
N PRO A 62 -8.52 -7.04 3.67
CA PRO A 62 -8.59 -5.88 4.55
C PRO A 62 -7.51 -4.85 4.20
N TYR A 63 -7.89 -3.57 4.24
CA TYR A 63 -7.00 -2.47 3.93
C TYR A 63 -7.30 -1.22 4.76
N GLU A 64 -6.37 -0.27 4.73
CA GLU A 64 -6.49 1.05 5.35
C GLU A 64 -5.84 2.11 4.43
N PHE A 65 -6.52 3.23 4.23
CA PHE A 65 -5.92 4.42 3.64
C PHE A 65 -5.33 5.28 4.76
N LEU A 66 -4.07 5.64 4.63
CA LEU A 66 -3.39 6.53 5.57
C LEU A 66 -3.60 7.99 5.18
N GLU A 67 -3.53 8.88 6.16
CA GLU A 67 -3.55 10.31 5.92
C GLU A 67 -2.18 10.78 5.42
N ASN A 68 -2.13 11.28 4.18
CA ASN A 68 -0.93 11.90 3.63
C ASN A 68 -0.95 13.41 3.89
N THR A 69 -0.03 13.87 4.73
CA THR A 69 0.11 15.27 5.17
C THR A 69 1.13 16.07 4.34
N ALA A 70 1.70 15.48 3.28
CA ALA A 70 2.62 16.18 2.39
C ALA A 70 1.95 17.41 1.77
N LYS A 71 2.70 18.53 1.70
CA LYS A 71 2.23 19.78 1.07
C LYS A 71 1.98 19.61 -0.43
N ASP A 72 2.89 18.91 -1.10
CA ASP A 72 2.76 18.50 -2.49
C ASP A 72 2.63 16.97 -2.53
N LYS A 73 1.39 16.48 -2.58
CA LYS A 73 1.10 15.04 -2.52
C LYS A 73 1.36 14.39 -3.88
N GLY A 74 2.14 13.30 -3.89
CA GLY A 74 2.36 12.53 -5.11
C GLY A 74 3.50 11.53 -5.02
N THR A 75 3.60 10.67 -6.03
CA THR A 75 4.66 9.66 -6.14
C THR A 75 5.86 10.13 -6.98
N HIS A 76 5.82 11.37 -7.49
CA HIS A 76 6.81 11.91 -8.43
C HIS A 76 8.07 12.47 -7.76
N HIS A 77 8.08 12.55 -6.42
CA HIS A 77 9.26 12.97 -5.65
C HIS A 77 9.25 12.35 -4.25
N PHE A 78 10.42 12.32 -3.60
CA PHE A 78 10.63 11.63 -2.32
C PHE A 78 9.71 12.10 -1.18
N ASN A 79 9.47 13.41 -1.05
CA ASN A 79 8.68 13.99 0.04
C ASN A 79 7.16 14.06 -0.24
N GLY A 80 6.66 13.32 -1.24
CA GLY A 80 5.26 13.43 -1.67
C GLY A 80 4.29 12.55 -0.90
N ILE A 81 4.81 11.75 0.03
CA ILE A 81 4.05 10.89 0.92
C ILE A 81 4.63 11.04 2.33
N ILE A 82 3.85 11.65 3.24
CA ILE A 82 4.20 11.83 4.65
C ILE A 82 3.02 11.38 5.51
N ASN A 83 3.17 10.22 6.16
CA ASN A 83 2.21 9.69 7.13
C ASN A 83 2.87 9.70 8.52
N SER A 84 2.52 10.65 9.38
CA SER A 84 3.17 10.80 10.70
C SER A 84 2.87 9.65 11.66
N ASP A 85 1.77 8.94 11.46
CA ASP A 85 1.30 7.82 12.29
C ASP A 85 1.58 6.44 11.69
N ILE A 86 2.35 6.34 10.59
CA ILE A 86 2.57 5.07 9.87
C ILE A 86 3.03 3.92 10.77
N ILE A 87 3.97 4.18 11.67
CA ILE A 87 4.54 3.15 12.54
C ILE A 87 3.47 2.62 13.51
N SER A 88 2.76 3.50 14.22
CA SER A 88 1.72 3.08 15.17
C SER A 88 0.55 2.39 14.48
N ARG A 89 0.20 2.81 13.25
CA ARG A 89 -0.83 2.15 12.42
C ARG A 89 -0.44 0.72 12.05
N ILE A 90 0.79 0.52 11.57
CA ILE A 90 1.31 -0.82 11.25
C ILE A 90 1.40 -1.68 12.51
N ASP A 91 1.97 -1.15 13.59
CA ASP A 91 2.17 -1.90 14.84
C ASP A 91 0.86 -2.33 15.50
N SER A 92 -0.24 -1.58 15.31
CA SER A 92 -1.57 -1.99 15.77
C SER A 92 -2.05 -3.33 15.17
N HIS A 93 -1.53 -3.71 13.99
CA HIS A 93 -1.78 -5.01 13.36
C HIS A 93 -0.90 -6.14 13.93
N GLN A 94 0.10 -5.80 14.75
CA GLN A 94 1.08 -6.74 15.31
C GLN A 94 1.69 -7.67 14.23
N PRO A 95 2.29 -7.11 13.16
CA PRO A 95 2.78 -7.91 12.05
C PRO A 95 3.98 -8.77 12.45
N ASP A 96 3.99 -10.02 11.98
CA ASP A 96 5.19 -10.87 11.96
C ASP A 96 6.14 -10.44 10.83
N VAL A 97 5.57 -9.97 9.71
CA VAL A 97 6.28 -9.64 8.47
C VAL A 97 5.69 -8.37 7.86
N ILE A 98 6.55 -7.50 7.34
CA ILE A 98 6.16 -6.30 6.61
C ILE A 98 6.71 -6.38 5.17
N LEU A 99 5.83 -6.27 4.18
CA LEU A 99 6.18 -6.16 2.77
C LEU A 99 5.97 -4.72 2.29
N ILE A 100 7.03 -4.09 1.79
CA ILE A 100 6.98 -2.70 1.31
C ILE A 100 7.14 -2.67 -0.21
N TYR A 101 6.17 -2.08 -0.91
CA TYR A 101 6.22 -1.85 -2.36
C TYR A 101 6.78 -0.47 -2.67
N GLY A 102 7.83 -0.44 -3.50
CA GLY A 102 8.63 0.76 -3.74
C GLY A 102 9.75 0.91 -2.72
N TRP A 103 10.69 1.82 -3.01
CA TRP A 103 11.89 2.05 -2.19
C TRP A 103 12.71 3.25 -2.65
N ALA A 104 12.13 4.10 -3.51
CA ALA A 104 12.74 5.21 -4.25
C ALA A 104 14.28 5.32 -4.12
N TYR A 105 14.98 4.71 -5.10
CA TYR A 105 16.44 4.76 -5.39
C TYR A 105 17.35 3.93 -4.49
N ARG A 106 18.60 3.57 -4.78
CA ARG A 106 19.20 3.07 -6.03
C ARG A 106 19.86 1.72 -5.73
N SER A 107 19.29 0.60 -6.22
CA SER A 107 19.58 -0.83 -5.95
C SER A 107 18.70 -1.57 -4.92
N HIS A 108 17.49 -1.11 -4.59
CA HIS A 108 17.38 -0.67 -3.22
C HIS A 108 16.16 -0.95 -2.35
N LEU A 109 16.17 -0.55 -1.05
CA LEU A 109 17.16 0.31 -0.32
C LEU A 109 18.57 -0.31 0.07
N LYS A 110 19.15 -1.02 -0.90
CA LYS A 110 20.11 -2.12 -1.20
C LYS A 110 19.68 -3.53 -0.86
N ALA A 111 18.36 -3.74 -0.92
CA ALA A 111 17.61 -4.89 -0.40
C ALA A 111 17.28 -4.70 1.08
N LEU A 112 16.17 -4.00 1.35
CA LEU A 112 15.56 -3.89 2.68
C LEU A 112 15.61 -5.22 3.46
N ARG A 113 15.94 -5.12 4.75
CA ARG A 113 16.53 -6.15 5.64
C ARG A 113 15.60 -7.30 6.02
#